data_AF-A0A353K101-F1
#
_entry.id   AF-A0A353K101-F1
#
_cell.length_a   1.000
_cell.length_b   1.000
_cell.length_c   1.000
_cell.angle_alpha   90.00
_cell.angle_beta   90.00
_cell.angle_gamma   90.00
#
_symmetry.space_group_name_H-M   'P 1'
#
loop_
_entity.id
_entity.type
_entity.pdbx_description
1 polymer ?
#
loop_
_entity_poly.entity_id
_entity_poly.type
_entity_poly.pdbx_seq_one_letter_code
_entity_poly.pdbx_strand_id
1 'polypeptide(L)'
;MSLEKLANVIFPDIDKTPEYYIKKYPKRNLKEGAMVTRYAPSPTGFQHIGGVFAALLNERLASQSGGVFFLRIEDTDQKREVKGAIEDTIQTMHDFGIDFDEGMTGEETFKGDYGPYRQSQRAEIYKAFAKDMIIKGFAYPCFCTHEELAALKERQIAEKVTSGYYGKYAKCRNLTPEEAIAKIEAGEEYILRLKSPGNIENRIEFHDLIKGDISFPENDQDIVIIKSDGLPTYHFAHVIDDTLMGTTHVIRGEEWLSSLPIHLQLFEILGLKRPEFAHIPTIMKKDNGSKRKLSKRKDPEAAVSYYKEVGYPTASVIEYLLNIINS
;
A
#
# COMPACT_ATOMS: atom_id res chain seq x y z
N MET A 1 17.26 -7.85 -25.17
CA MET A 1 18.62 -8.39 -24.92
C MET A 1 19.31 -7.76 -23.71
N SER A 2 19.65 -6.46 -23.68
CA SER A 2 20.42 -5.88 -22.55
C SER A 2 19.62 -5.72 -21.24
N LEU A 3 18.37 -5.24 -21.31
CA LEU A 3 17.48 -5.16 -20.13
C LEU A 3 17.07 -6.53 -19.58
N GLU A 4 16.86 -7.51 -20.46
CA GLU A 4 16.62 -8.90 -20.05
C GLU A 4 17.82 -9.48 -19.29
N LYS A 5 19.04 -9.20 -19.77
CA LYS A 5 20.26 -9.59 -19.08
C LYS A 5 20.33 -8.94 -17.69
N LEU A 6 20.09 -7.63 -17.59
CA LEU A 6 20.05 -6.92 -16.31
C LEU A 6 18.99 -7.52 -15.36
N ALA A 7 17.78 -7.78 -15.85
CA ALA A 7 16.70 -8.37 -15.07
C ALA A 7 17.06 -9.78 -14.55
N ASN A 8 17.76 -10.58 -15.35
CA ASN A 8 18.24 -11.90 -14.95
C ASN A 8 19.43 -11.84 -13.98
N VAL A 9 20.26 -10.80 -14.03
CA VAL A 9 21.32 -10.56 -13.03
C VAL A 9 20.72 -10.16 -11.68
N ILE A 10 19.68 -9.31 -11.68
CA ILE A 10 19.01 -8.86 -10.45
C ILE A 10 18.14 -9.97 -9.85
N PHE A 11 17.44 -10.75 -10.68
CA PHE A 11 16.52 -11.79 -10.27
C PHE A 11 16.80 -13.13 -10.98
N PRO A 12 17.92 -13.80 -10.66
CA PRO A 12 18.33 -15.03 -11.32
C PRO A 12 17.36 -16.19 -11.05
N ASP A 13 16.81 -16.26 -9.84
CA ASP A 13 15.99 -17.38 -9.37
C ASP A 13 14.49 -17.21 -9.67
N ILE A 14 14.09 -16.11 -10.30
CA ILE A 14 12.68 -15.83 -10.61
C ILE A 14 12.34 -16.37 -12.00
N ASP A 15 11.59 -17.46 -12.02
CA ASP A 15 11.11 -18.16 -13.22
C ASP A 15 9.64 -17.85 -13.57
N LYS A 16 8.84 -17.36 -12.61
CA LYS A 16 7.43 -17.01 -12.81
C LYS A 16 7.27 -15.61 -13.39
N THR A 17 6.25 -15.45 -14.23
CA THR A 17 5.87 -14.15 -14.80
C THR A 17 4.66 -13.56 -14.08
N PRO A 18 4.37 -12.26 -14.25
CA PRO A 18 3.10 -11.67 -13.84
C PRO A 18 1.86 -12.47 -14.28
N GLU A 19 1.82 -12.95 -15.52
CA GLU A 19 0.69 -13.71 -16.08
C GLU A 19 0.47 -15.03 -15.35
N TYR A 20 1.55 -15.69 -14.92
CA TYR A 20 1.46 -16.89 -14.08
C TYR A 20 0.70 -16.58 -12.79
N TYR A 21 1.05 -15.49 -12.11
CA TYR A 21 0.40 -15.11 -10.85
C TYR A 21 -1.03 -14.61 -11.04
N ILE A 22 -1.31 -13.86 -12.10
CA ILE A 22 -2.67 -13.46 -12.47
C ILE A 22 -3.56 -14.70 -12.72
N LYS A 23 -3.02 -15.73 -13.37
CA LYS A 23 -3.75 -16.99 -13.60
C LYS A 23 -3.90 -17.82 -12.32
N LYS A 24 -2.90 -17.77 -11.43
CA LYS A 24 -2.91 -18.49 -10.14
C LYS A 24 -4.04 -18.00 -9.23
N TYR A 25 -4.35 -16.71 -9.27
CA TYR A 25 -5.41 -16.10 -8.46
C TYR A 25 -6.60 -15.68 -9.34
N PRO A 26 -7.51 -16.61 -9.67
CA PRO A 26 -8.60 -16.33 -10.60
C PRO A 26 -9.60 -15.31 -10.03
N LYS A 27 -10.39 -14.72 -10.92
CA LYS A 27 -11.48 -13.83 -10.55
C LYS A 27 -12.44 -14.54 -9.57
N ARG A 28 -12.81 -13.83 -8.50
CA ARG A 28 -13.76 -14.31 -7.49
C ARG A 28 -15.12 -14.66 -8.13
N ASN A 29 -15.69 -15.79 -7.71
CA ASN A 29 -17.03 -16.21 -8.13
C ASN A 29 -18.10 -15.53 -7.27
N LEU A 30 -18.33 -14.24 -7.52
CA LEU A 30 -19.30 -13.42 -6.81
C LEU A 30 -20.35 -12.87 -7.78
N LYS A 31 -21.53 -12.56 -7.26
CA LYS A 31 -22.59 -11.90 -8.04
C LYS A 31 -22.11 -10.53 -8.54
N GLU A 32 -22.71 -10.07 -9.63
CA GLU A 32 -22.44 -8.72 -10.14
C GLU A 32 -22.79 -7.67 -9.08
N GLY A 33 -21.94 -6.64 -8.95
CA GLY A 33 -22.06 -5.60 -7.92
C GLY A 33 -21.55 -5.99 -6.53
N ALA A 34 -21.13 -7.24 -6.29
CA ALA A 34 -20.51 -7.63 -5.04
C ALA A 34 -19.18 -6.89 -4.82
N MET A 35 -19.01 -6.28 -3.65
CA MET A 35 -17.82 -5.51 -3.30
C MET A 35 -16.84 -6.39 -2.53
N VAL A 36 -15.64 -6.53 -3.09
CA VAL A 36 -14.48 -7.10 -2.42
C VAL A 36 -13.67 -5.94 -1.85
N THR A 37 -13.59 -5.89 -0.53
CA THR A 37 -12.89 -4.87 0.26
C THR A 37 -11.87 -5.53 1.18
N ARG A 38 -11.00 -4.72 1.79
CA ARG A 38 -9.95 -5.24 2.67
C ARG A 38 -9.62 -4.29 3.80
N TYR A 39 -9.27 -4.87 4.94
CA TYR A 39 -8.50 -4.19 5.96
C TYR A 39 -7.03 -4.59 5.82
N ALA A 40 -6.17 -3.58 5.57
CA ALA A 40 -4.77 -3.81 5.26
C ALA A 40 -3.83 -3.05 6.24
N PRO A 41 -3.75 -3.46 7.52
CA PRO A 41 -2.90 -2.80 8.50
C PRO A 41 -1.45 -3.27 8.38
N SER A 42 -0.52 -2.36 8.67
CA SER A 42 0.85 -2.74 9.05
C SER A 42 0.88 -3.12 10.53
N PRO A 43 1.55 -4.21 10.94
CA PRO A 43 1.59 -4.69 12.32
C PRO A 43 2.58 -3.86 13.17
N THR A 44 2.54 -2.53 13.08
CA THR A 44 3.51 -1.63 13.72
C THR A 44 3.06 -1.09 15.07
N GLY A 45 2.02 -1.69 15.65
CA GLY A 45 1.41 -1.31 16.90
C GLY A 45 -0.04 -1.77 16.99
N PHE A 46 -0.62 -1.58 18.16
CA PHE A 46 -2.00 -1.99 18.46
C PHE A 46 -3.05 -1.13 17.76
N GLN A 47 -4.25 -1.69 17.68
CA GLN A 47 -5.38 -1.09 16.99
C GLN A 47 -5.79 0.26 17.59
N HIS A 48 -6.15 1.17 16.69
CA HIS A 48 -6.66 2.50 17.03
C HIS A 48 -8.04 2.70 16.44
N ILE A 49 -8.80 3.63 17.01
CA ILE A 49 -10.21 3.82 16.65
C ILE A 49 -10.41 4.18 15.17
N GLY A 50 -9.47 4.92 14.57
CA GLY A 50 -9.48 5.19 13.13
C GLY A 50 -9.32 3.93 12.25
N GLY A 51 -8.62 2.91 12.74
CA GLY A 51 -8.49 1.61 12.07
C GLY A 51 -9.82 0.85 12.10
N VAL A 52 -10.46 0.80 13.27
CA VAL A 52 -11.81 0.22 13.44
C VAL A 52 -12.84 0.95 12.58
N PHE A 53 -12.80 2.28 12.53
CA PHE A 53 -13.66 3.09 11.67
C PHE A 53 -13.54 2.70 10.19
N ALA A 54 -12.30 2.59 9.69
CA ALA A 54 -12.07 2.16 8.30
C ALA A 54 -12.49 0.71 8.06
N ALA A 55 -12.20 -0.20 8.99
CA ALA A 55 -12.56 -1.62 8.88
C ALA A 55 -14.09 -1.80 8.85
N LEU A 56 -14.82 -1.08 9.71
CA LEU A 56 -16.28 -1.11 9.77
C LEU A 56 -16.92 -0.71 8.44
N LEU A 57 -16.41 0.34 7.78
CA LEU A 57 -16.88 0.74 6.44
C LEU A 57 -16.65 -0.36 5.40
N ASN A 58 -15.42 -0.90 5.36
CA ASN A 58 -15.06 -1.94 4.40
C ASN A 58 -15.92 -3.19 4.58
N GLU A 59 -16.12 -3.63 5.83
CA GLU A 59 -16.93 -4.80 6.15
C GLU A 59 -18.40 -4.57 5.79
N ARG A 60 -19.00 -3.43 6.18
CA ARG A 60 -20.44 -3.22 5.96
C ARG A 60 -20.76 -3.15 4.47
N LEU A 61 -19.89 -2.53 3.67
CA LEU A 61 -20.06 -2.47 2.21
C LEU A 61 -19.88 -3.84 1.54
N ALA A 62 -18.91 -4.64 1.98
CA ALA A 62 -18.78 -6.02 1.49
C ALA A 62 -20.01 -6.86 1.86
N SER A 63 -20.41 -6.84 3.13
CA SER A 63 -21.55 -7.62 3.64
C SER A 63 -22.87 -7.24 2.94
N GLN A 64 -23.19 -5.94 2.87
CA GLN A 64 -24.42 -5.45 2.21
C GLN A 64 -24.46 -5.77 0.72
N SER A 65 -23.31 -5.75 0.05
CA SER A 65 -23.22 -6.12 -1.37
C SER A 65 -23.13 -7.63 -1.59
N GLY A 66 -23.06 -8.47 -0.55
CA GLY A 66 -22.82 -9.91 -0.65
C GLY A 66 -21.47 -10.25 -1.27
N GLY A 67 -20.46 -9.41 -1.01
CA GLY A 67 -19.07 -9.58 -1.40
C GLY A 67 -18.21 -10.20 -0.31
N VAL A 68 -16.94 -9.78 -0.25
CA VAL A 68 -15.92 -10.38 0.62
C VAL A 68 -15.12 -9.29 1.30
N PHE A 69 -14.95 -9.41 2.61
CA PHE A 69 -14.07 -8.56 3.40
C PHE A 69 -12.91 -9.38 3.97
N PHE A 70 -11.68 -9.00 3.64
CA PHE A 70 -10.50 -9.78 4.03
C PHE A 70 -9.43 -8.98 4.79
N LEU A 71 -8.66 -9.68 5.62
CA LEU A 71 -7.49 -9.13 6.33
C LEU A 71 -6.21 -9.44 5.56
N ARG A 72 -5.46 -8.40 5.18
CA ARG A 72 -4.09 -8.54 4.65
C ARG A 72 -3.10 -7.81 5.55
N ILE A 73 -2.06 -8.48 6.02
CA ILE A 73 -1.03 -7.86 6.85
C ILE A 73 0.08 -7.29 5.97
N GLU A 74 0.30 -5.97 6.10
CA GLU A 74 1.30 -5.22 5.35
C GLU A 74 2.58 -5.02 6.18
N ASP A 75 3.29 -6.13 6.38
CA ASP A 75 4.50 -6.26 7.22
C ASP A 75 5.81 -6.07 6.44
N THR A 76 5.77 -5.33 5.34
CA THR A 76 6.98 -5.10 4.51
C THR A 76 8.04 -4.27 5.25
N ASP A 77 7.69 -3.57 6.34
CA ASP A 77 8.63 -2.87 7.22
C ASP A 77 8.88 -3.63 8.54
N GLN A 78 9.74 -4.64 8.42
CA GLN A 78 10.12 -5.56 9.50
C GLN A 78 10.71 -4.85 10.74
N LYS A 79 11.34 -3.68 10.59
CA LYS A 79 11.95 -2.96 11.73
C LYS A 79 10.92 -2.36 12.68
N ARG A 80 9.70 -2.13 12.20
CA ARG A 80 8.61 -1.53 12.97
C ARG A 80 7.59 -2.54 13.46
N GLU A 81 7.75 -3.82 13.12
CA GLU A 81 6.82 -4.88 13.50
C GLU A 81 6.76 -5.07 15.02
N VAL A 82 5.55 -5.18 15.54
CA VAL A 82 5.25 -5.37 16.96
C VAL A 82 4.59 -6.72 17.14
N LYS A 83 5.23 -7.60 17.92
CA LYS A 83 4.72 -8.93 18.23
C LYS A 83 3.33 -8.86 18.86
N GLY A 84 2.40 -9.71 18.41
CA GLY A 84 1.03 -9.73 18.92
C GLY A 84 0.12 -8.66 18.30
N ALA A 85 0.63 -7.81 17.40
CA ALA A 85 -0.21 -6.82 16.70
C ALA A 85 -1.18 -7.49 15.71
N ILE A 86 -0.83 -8.66 15.16
CA ILE A 86 -1.72 -9.43 14.27
C ILE A 86 -2.88 -10.01 15.08
N GLU A 87 -2.61 -10.66 16.22
CA GLU A 87 -3.63 -11.17 17.13
C GLU A 87 -4.52 -10.05 17.67
N ASP A 88 -3.93 -8.94 18.11
CA ASP A 88 -4.67 -7.76 18.58
C ASP A 88 -5.60 -7.23 17.49
N THR A 89 -5.14 -7.22 16.23
CA THR A 89 -5.97 -6.84 15.09
C THR A 89 -7.17 -7.76 14.93
N ILE A 90 -6.94 -9.08 14.90
CA ILE A 90 -8.00 -10.07 14.69
C ILE A 90 -9.02 -10.00 15.85
N GLN A 91 -8.54 -10.00 17.10
CA GLN A 91 -9.40 -9.95 18.27
C GLN A 91 -10.17 -8.63 18.38
N THR A 92 -9.52 -7.50 18.14
CA THR A 92 -10.18 -6.19 18.17
C THR A 92 -11.31 -6.11 17.14
N MET A 93 -11.08 -6.59 15.91
CA MET A 93 -12.12 -6.53 14.87
C MET A 93 -13.28 -7.46 15.21
N HIS A 94 -13.00 -8.67 15.71
CA HIS A 94 -14.03 -9.57 16.22
C HIS A 94 -14.87 -8.95 17.34
N ASP A 95 -14.24 -8.32 18.34
CA ASP A 95 -14.92 -7.65 19.45
C ASP A 95 -15.87 -6.54 18.97
N PHE A 96 -15.55 -5.91 17.84
CA PHE A 96 -16.36 -4.87 17.20
C PHE A 96 -17.37 -5.42 16.17
N GLY A 97 -17.54 -6.74 16.07
CA GLY A 97 -18.46 -7.39 15.13
C GLY A 97 -18.03 -7.21 13.67
N ILE A 98 -16.72 -7.25 13.43
CA ILE A 98 -16.04 -7.10 12.14
C ILE A 98 -15.21 -8.37 11.92
N ASP A 99 -15.88 -9.45 11.51
CA ASP A 99 -15.21 -10.71 11.18
C ASP A 99 -14.70 -10.69 9.74
N PHE A 100 -13.54 -11.29 9.51
CA PHE A 100 -12.96 -11.43 8.18
C PHE A 100 -13.42 -12.72 7.52
N ASP A 101 -13.88 -12.63 6.27
CA ASP A 101 -14.21 -13.80 5.44
C ASP A 101 -12.95 -14.61 5.10
N GLU A 102 -11.89 -13.88 4.75
CA GLU A 102 -10.56 -14.40 4.39
C GLU A 102 -9.47 -13.58 5.09
N GLY A 103 -8.26 -14.13 5.19
CA GLY A 103 -7.13 -13.40 5.77
C GLY A 103 -6.37 -14.19 6.82
N MET A 104 -5.46 -13.50 7.48
CA MET A 104 -4.72 -14.05 8.62
C MET A 104 -5.69 -14.41 9.76
N THR A 105 -5.46 -15.58 10.38
CA THR A 105 -6.20 -16.10 11.54
C THR A 105 -5.31 -16.21 12.79
N GLY A 106 -4.04 -15.83 12.68
CA GLY A 106 -3.02 -15.70 13.73
C GLY A 106 -1.67 -15.31 13.09
N GLU A 107 -0.57 -15.25 13.85
CA GLU A 107 0.76 -14.88 13.33
C GLU A 107 1.16 -15.66 12.04
N GLU A 108 0.89 -16.96 12.00
CA GLU A 108 1.37 -17.88 10.94
C GLU A 108 0.26 -18.66 10.22
N THR A 109 -1.00 -18.38 10.53
CA THR A 109 -2.15 -19.10 9.94
C THR A 109 -3.05 -18.16 9.18
N PHE A 110 -3.67 -18.64 8.11
CA PHE A 110 -4.64 -17.87 7.32
C PHE A 110 -5.72 -18.79 6.74
N LYS A 111 -6.82 -18.20 6.30
CA LYS A 111 -7.89 -18.86 5.53
C LYS A 111 -8.19 -18.07 4.24
N GLY A 112 -8.64 -18.76 3.20
CA GLY A 112 -9.02 -18.18 1.91
C GLY A 112 -8.08 -18.54 0.77
N ASP A 113 -8.57 -18.38 -0.46
CA ASP A 113 -7.92 -18.90 -1.67
C ASP A 113 -6.83 -17.98 -2.23
N TYR A 114 -6.72 -16.76 -1.71
CA TYR A 114 -5.81 -15.71 -2.23
C TYR A 114 -4.55 -15.52 -1.39
N GLY A 115 -4.32 -16.44 -0.46
CA GLY A 115 -3.18 -16.43 0.43
C GLY A 115 -1.83 -16.64 -0.27
N PRO A 116 -0.70 -16.45 0.45
CA PRO A 116 -0.66 -15.98 1.84
C PRO A 116 -1.18 -14.55 1.99
N TYR A 117 -1.78 -14.23 3.14
CA TYR A 117 -2.34 -12.90 3.43
C TYR A 117 -1.38 -11.99 4.22
N ARG A 118 -0.10 -12.35 4.23
CA ARG A 118 1.00 -11.58 4.82
C ARG A 118 2.00 -11.22 3.72
N GLN A 119 2.33 -9.94 3.57
CA GLN A 119 3.12 -9.47 2.42
C GLN A 119 4.56 -9.98 2.43
N SER A 120 5.20 -10.12 3.59
CA SER A 120 6.55 -10.72 3.68
C SER A 120 6.63 -12.12 3.07
N GLN A 121 5.54 -12.89 3.14
CA GLN A 121 5.43 -14.25 2.57
C GLN A 121 5.13 -14.27 1.07
N ARG A 122 5.03 -13.10 0.43
CA ARG A 122 4.70 -12.94 -1.00
C ARG A 122 5.85 -12.35 -1.82
N ALA A 123 7.07 -12.31 -1.25
CA ALA A 123 8.27 -11.71 -1.85
C ALA A 123 8.51 -12.12 -3.31
N GLU A 124 8.38 -13.41 -3.64
CA GLU A 124 8.60 -13.93 -4.99
C GLU A 124 7.63 -13.33 -6.03
N ILE A 125 6.37 -13.10 -5.63
CA ILE A 125 5.36 -12.46 -6.46
C ILE A 125 5.86 -11.07 -6.87
N TYR A 126 6.23 -10.23 -5.90
CA TYR A 126 6.67 -8.87 -6.19
C TYR A 126 7.94 -8.84 -7.03
N LYS A 127 8.87 -9.78 -6.80
CA LYS A 127 10.08 -9.89 -7.62
C LYS A 127 9.77 -10.26 -9.07
N ALA A 128 8.76 -11.09 -9.34
CA ALA A 128 8.31 -11.38 -10.71
C ALA A 128 7.77 -10.13 -11.42
N PHE A 129 6.95 -9.32 -10.75
CA PHE A 129 6.48 -8.04 -11.29
C PHE A 129 7.63 -7.04 -11.48
N ALA A 130 8.56 -6.94 -10.53
CA ALA A 130 9.72 -6.05 -10.65
C ALA A 130 10.64 -6.46 -11.80
N LYS A 131 10.86 -7.77 -12.01
CA LYS A 131 11.63 -8.32 -13.12
C LYS A 131 11.03 -7.94 -14.47
N ASP A 132 9.72 -8.10 -14.62
CA ASP A 132 8.98 -7.69 -15.81
C ASP A 132 9.07 -6.18 -16.06
N MET A 133 8.97 -5.35 -15.00
CA MET A 133 9.17 -3.90 -15.13
C MET A 133 10.58 -3.52 -15.59
N ILE A 134 11.62 -4.21 -15.14
CA ILE A 134 13.00 -3.97 -15.64
C ILE A 134 13.07 -4.31 -17.13
N ILE A 135 12.53 -5.45 -17.55
CA ILE A 135 12.52 -5.89 -18.95
C ILE A 135 11.83 -4.85 -19.84
N LYS A 136 10.69 -4.31 -19.37
CA LYS A 136 9.92 -3.27 -20.06
C LYS A 136 10.53 -1.85 -19.96
N GLY A 137 11.61 -1.67 -19.20
CA GLY A 137 12.26 -0.38 -19.01
C GLY A 137 11.56 0.57 -18.03
N PHE A 138 10.61 0.07 -17.24
CA PHE A 138 9.88 0.82 -16.21
C PHE A 138 10.49 0.70 -14.81
N ALA A 139 11.58 -0.04 -14.64
CA ALA A 139 12.31 -0.09 -13.38
C ALA A 139 13.82 -0.16 -13.62
N TYR A 140 14.60 0.34 -12.66
CA TYR A 140 16.06 0.34 -12.72
C TYR A 140 16.68 0.27 -11.30
N PRO A 141 17.90 -0.28 -11.17
CA PRO A 141 18.63 -0.28 -9.91
C PRO A 141 19.18 1.12 -9.60
N CYS A 142 19.08 1.53 -8.34
CA CYS A 142 19.63 2.77 -7.83
C CYS A 142 20.65 2.46 -6.73
N PHE A 143 21.86 2.96 -6.93
CA PHE A 143 23.03 2.76 -6.06
C PHE A 143 23.30 3.99 -5.17
N CYS A 144 22.36 4.93 -5.09
CA CYS A 144 22.53 6.12 -4.28
C CYS A 144 22.51 5.77 -2.80
N THR A 145 23.54 6.22 -2.08
CA THR A 145 23.67 6.09 -0.63
C THR A 145 22.67 6.98 0.12
N HIS A 146 22.47 6.70 1.41
CA HIS A 146 21.61 7.52 2.25
C HIS A 146 22.15 8.96 2.36
N GLU A 147 23.48 9.12 2.42
CA GLU A 147 24.17 10.39 2.47
C GLU A 147 23.97 11.19 1.18
N GLU A 148 24.09 10.55 0.00
CA GLU A 148 23.83 11.21 -1.28
C GLU A 148 22.38 11.69 -1.41
N LEU A 149 21.41 10.88 -0.94
CA LEU A 149 19.99 11.24 -0.96
C LEU A 149 19.67 12.37 0.04
N ALA A 150 20.31 12.39 1.21
CA ALA A 150 20.19 13.48 2.17
C ALA A 150 20.73 14.79 1.60
N ALA A 151 21.93 14.76 1.00
CA ALA A 151 22.53 15.92 0.35
C ALA A 151 21.72 16.42 -0.84
N LEU A 152 21.13 15.51 -1.63
CA LEU A 152 20.20 15.86 -2.70
C LEU A 152 18.98 16.60 -2.16
N LYS A 153 18.38 16.11 -1.07
CA LYS A 153 17.22 16.75 -0.45
C LYS A 153 17.54 18.15 0.06
N GLU A 154 18.68 18.34 0.73
CA GLU A 154 19.15 19.66 1.17
C GLU A 154 19.32 20.63 0.00
N ARG A 155 19.91 20.16 -1.11
CA ARG A 155 20.05 20.93 -2.33
C ARG A 155 18.69 21.35 -2.91
N GLN A 156 17.74 20.42 -3.00
CA GLN A 156 16.39 20.69 -3.51
C GLN A 156 15.65 21.73 -2.64
N ILE A 157 15.79 21.65 -1.32
CA ILE A 157 15.24 22.64 -0.39
C ILE A 157 15.87 24.01 -0.65
N ALA A 158 17.20 24.09 -0.79
CA ALA A 158 17.91 25.34 -1.08
C ALA A 158 17.50 25.95 -2.44
N GLU A 159 17.29 25.10 -3.44
CA GLU A 159 16.80 25.46 -4.78
C GLU A 159 15.28 25.79 -4.80
N LYS A 160 14.56 25.57 -3.69
CA LYS A 160 13.10 25.74 -3.56
C LYS A 160 12.30 24.94 -4.59
N VAL A 161 12.79 23.74 -4.92
CA VAL A 161 12.09 22.80 -5.80
C VAL A 161 11.46 21.68 -4.99
N THR A 162 10.50 20.97 -5.59
CA THR A 162 9.89 19.79 -4.98
C THR A 162 10.95 18.77 -4.60
N SER A 163 10.95 18.32 -3.35
CA SER A 163 11.90 17.30 -2.90
C SER A 163 11.54 15.94 -3.49
N GLY A 164 12.55 15.17 -3.91
CA GLY A 164 12.32 13.82 -4.44
C GLY A 164 13.41 13.32 -5.36
N TYR A 165 13.14 12.19 -6.03
CA TYR A 165 14.07 11.55 -6.96
C TYR A 165 13.36 11.41 -8.30
N TYR A 166 13.71 12.27 -9.27
CA TYR A 166 13.01 12.39 -10.55
C TYR A 166 13.88 13.14 -11.55
N GLY A 167 13.61 12.98 -12.85
CA GLY A 167 14.24 13.76 -13.93
C GLY A 167 15.76 13.91 -13.76
N LYS A 168 16.25 15.16 -13.74
CA LYS A 168 17.67 15.49 -13.57
C LYS A 168 18.27 15.12 -12.21
N TYR A 169 17.43 14.93 -11.18
CA TYR A 169 17.86 14.55 -9.84
C TYR A 169 18.01 13.02 -9.70
N ALA A 170 17.47 12.25 -10.64
CA ALA A 170 17.53 10.80 -10.64
C ALA A 170 18.84 10.26 -11.25
N LYS A 171 19.95 10.40 -10.50
CA LYS A 171 21.33 10.06 -10.92
C LYS A 171 21.46 8.67 -11.60
N CYS A 172 20.77 7.65 -11.11
CA CYS A 172 20.88 6.28 -11.62
C CYS A 172 19.92 5.96 -12.79
N ARG A 173 18.98 6.87 -13.13
CA ARG A 173 17.87 6.62 -14.08
C ARG A 173 18.32 6.27 -15.49
N ASN A 174 19.48 6.80 -15.89
CA ASN A 174 20.02 6.70 -17.24
C ASN A 174 21.29 5.85 -17.29
N LEU A 175 21.62 5.10 -16.24
CA LEU A 175 22.67 4.09 -16.32
C LEU A 175 22.32 3.08 -17.42
N THR A 176 23.31 2.74 -18.23
CA THR A 176 23.16 1.65 -19.19
C THR A 176 23.02 0.32 -18.46
N PRO A 177 22.35 -0.69 -19.05
CA PRO A 177 22.29 -2.02 -18.46
C PRO A 177 23.67 -2.59 -18.14
N GLU A 178 24.67 -2.33 -18.97
CA GLU A 178 26.04 -2.79 -18.80
C GLU A 178 26.73 -2.15 -17.59
N GLU A 179 26.58 -0.83 -17.39
CA GLU A 179 27.10 -0.14 -16.20
C GLU A 179 26.41 -0.63 -14.93
N ALA A 180 25.08 -0.80 -14.97
CA ALA A 180 24.33 -1.31 -13.84
C ALA A 180 24.75 -2.73 -13.47
N ILE A 181 24.95 -3.61 -14.46
CA ILE A 181 25.46 -4.98 -14.25
C ILE A 181 26.85 -4.94 -13.61
N ALA A 182 27.77 -4.13 -14.12
CA ALA A 182 29.13 -4.03 -13.58
C ALA A 182 29.14 -3.60 -12.10
N LYS A 183 28.25 -2.67 -11.72
CA LYS A 183 28.09 -2.26 -10.31
C LYS A 183 27.53 -3.37 -9.43
N ILE A 184 26.54 -4.11 -9.93
CA ILE A 184 25.96 -5.26 -9.21
C ILE A 184 27.00 -6.36 -9.02
N GLU A 185 27.77 -6.69 -10.07
CA GLU A 185 28.83 -7.71 -10.02
C GLU A 185 30.00 -7.29 -9.13
N ALA A 186 30.23 -5.97 -8.96
CA ALA A 186 31.18 -5.42 -7.99
C ALA A 186 30.67 -5.48 -6.53
N GLY A 187 29.43 -5.92 -6.30
CA GLY A 187 28.83 -6.03 -4.97
C GLY A 187 28.31 -4.71 -4.39
N GLU A 188 28.08 -3.68 -5.22
CA GLU A 188 27.46 -2.44 -4.75
C GLU A 188 26.01 -2.70 -4.32
N GLU A 189 25.62 -2.23 -3.12
CA GLU A 189 24.24 -2.31 -2.65
C GLU A 189 23.31 -1.44 -3.51
N TYR A 190 22.09 -1.92 -3.75
CA TYR A 190 21.10 -1.19 -4.54
C TYR A 190 19.68 -1.46 -4.07
N ILE A 191 18.80 -0.55 -4.48
CA ILE A 191 17.34 -0.69 -4.44
C ILE A 191 16.79 -0.65 -5.86
N LEU A 192 15.54 -1.05 -6.06
CA LEU A 192 14.87 -0.84 -7.34
C LEU A 192 13.91 0.34 -7.26
N ARG A 193 13.98 1.22 -8.27
CA ARG A 193 13.07 2.35 -8.44
C ARG A 193 12.21 2.15 -9.66
N LEU A 194 10.98 2.67 -9.56
CA LEU A 194 10.14 2.96 -10.72
C LEU A 194 10.88 3.96 -11.62
N LYS A 195 10.88 3.73 -12.94
CA LYS A 195 11.22 4.74 -13.94
C LYS A 195 9.92 5.40 -14.37
N SER A 196 9.50 6.43 -13.63
CA SER A 196 8.21 7.05 -13.89
C SER A 196 8.18 7.66 -15.30
N PRO A 197 7.18 7.36 -16.14
CA PRO A 197 6.98 8.03 -17.43
C PRO A 197 6.21 9.36 -17.31
N GLY A 198 5.69 9.69 -16.12
CA GLY A 198 4.77 10.82 -15.94
C GLY A 198 5.45 12.19 -16.03
N ASN A 199 4.65 13.18 -16.41
CA ASN A 199 5.02 14.59 -16.47
C ASN A 199 4.06 15.43 -15.61
N ILE A 200 4.59 16.21 -14.66
CA ILE A 200 3.80 17.08 -13.77
C ILE A 200 2.99 18.16 -14.49
N GLU A 201 3.30 18.45 -15.77
CA GLU A 201 2.52 19.36 -16.62
C GLU A 201 1.20 18.71 -17.09
N ASN A 202 1.16 17.38 -17.16
CA ASN A 202 -0.04 16.62 -17.45
C ASN A 202 -0.85 16.37 -16.18
N ARG A 203 -2.12 16.05 -16.35
CA ARG A 203 -3.05 15.79 -15.24
C ARG A 203 -3.76 14.47 -15.40
N ILE A 204 -3.95 13.79 -14.27
CA ILE A 204 -4.76 12.59 -14.13
C ILE A 204 -6.08 13.02 -13.50
N GLU A 205 -7.16 12.84 -14.26
CA GLU A 205 -8.53 13.00 -13.78
C GLU A 205 -9.02 11.67 -13.21
N PHE A 206 -9.60 11.70 -12.01
CA PHE A 206 -10.08 10.52 -11.32
C PHE A 206 -11.36 10.83 -10.55
N HIS A 207 -12.31 9.88 -10.55
CA HIS A 207 -13.51 9.98 -9.73
C HIS A 207 -13.35 9.11 -8.48
N ASP A 208 -13.15 9.73 -7.32
CA ASP A 208 -13.17 9.03 -6.03
C ASP A 208 -14.59 8.98 -5.49
N LEU A 209 -14.99 7.82 -4.97
CA LEU A 209 -16.37 7.57 -4.55
C LEU A 209 -16.83 8.46 -3.39
N ILE A 210 -15.90 9.11 -2.67
CA ILE A 210 -16.20 10.05 -1.58
C ILE A 210 -15.81 11.48 -1.95
N LYS A 211 -14.63 11.68 -2.56
CA LYS A 211 -14.13 13.02 -2.90
C LYS A 211 -14.71 13.58 -4.20
N GLY A 212 -15.39 12.75 -4.99
CA GLY A 212 -15.90 13.11 -6.31
C GLY A 212 -14.79 13.24 -7.35
N ASP A 213 -15.01 14.09 -8.35
CA ASP A 213 -14.03 14.36 -9.40
C ASP A 213 -12.84 15.14 -8.84
N ILE A 214 -11.66 14.53 -8.96
CA ILE A 214 -10.40 15.06 -8.46
C ILE A 214 -9.35 15.00 -9.56
N SER A 215 -8.44 15.96 -9.52
CA SER A 215 -7.44 16.17 -10.55
C SER A 215 -6.07 16.32 -9.91
N PHE A 216 -5.10 15.50 -10.32
CA PHE A 216 -3.72 15.54 -9.82
C PHE A 216 -2.73 15.68 -10.97
N PRO A 217 -1.55 16.30 -10.75
CA PRO A 217 -0.42 16.13 -11.64
C PRO A 217 -0.07 14.64 -11.79
N GLU A 218 0.41 14.23 -12.97
CA GLU A 218 1.00 12.89 -13.09
C GLU A 218 2.20 12.73 -12.14
N ASN A 219 2.40 11.51 -11.65
CA ASN A 219 3.59 11.21 -10.85
C ASN A 219 4.84 11.26 -11.74
N ASP A 220 5.82 12.09 -11.42
CA ASP A 220 7.17 12.08 -12.03
C ASP A 220 8.23 11.43 -11.12
N GLN A 221 7.84 11.05 -9.90
CA GLN A 221 8.75 10.53 -8.89
C GLN A 221 9.13 9.07 -9.17
N ASP A 222 10.43 8.82 -9.20
CA ASP A 222 11.02 7.49 -9.27
C ASP A 222 11.05 6.86 -7.88
N ILE A 223 9.85 6.54 -7.40
CA ILE A 223 9.64 5.93 -6.09
C ILE A 223 10.37 4.58 -5.99
N VAL A 224 10.74 4.21 -4.77
CA VAL A 224 11.29 2.87 -4.51
C VAL A 224 10.17 1.84 -4.64
N ILE A 225 10.43 0.76 -5.37
CA ILE A 225 9.50 -0.36 -5.53
C ILE A 225 9.98 -1.62 -4.81
N ILE A 226 11.29 -1.88 -4.78
CA ILE A 226 11.93 -2.95 -4.00
C ILE A 226 13.08 -2.34 -3.19
N LYS A 227 13.10 -2.63 -1.89
CA LYS A 227 14.13 -2.18 -0.94
C LYS A 227 15.37 -3.08 -1.01
N SER A 228 16.43 -2.71 -0.31
CA SER A 228 17.70 -3.45 -0.29
C SER A 228 17.59 -4.82 0.38
N ASP A 229 16.60 -5.01 1.26
CA ASP A 229 16.25 -6.31 1.86
C ASP A 229 15.46 -7.22 0.90
N GLY A 230 15.17 -6.76 -0.32
CA GLY A 230 14.42 -7.51 -1.33
C GLY A 230 12.91 -7.52 -1.13
N LEU A 231 12.39 -6.85 -0.09
CA LEU A 231 10.94 -6.68 0.11
C LEU A 231 10.42 -5.46 -0.66
N PRO A 232 9.16 -5.48 -1.10
CA PRO A 232 8.57 -4.33 -1.79
C PRO A 232 8.33 -3.16 -0.85
N THR A 233 8.11 -1.98 -1.42
CA THR A 233 7.46 -0.88 -0.70
C THR A 233 5.95 -1.06 -0.67
N TYR A 234 5.28 -0.32 0.22
CA TYR A 234 3.82 -0.27 0.28
C TYR A 234 3.18 -0.03 -1.09
N HIS A 235 3.62 1.01 -1.83
CA HIS A 235 3.02 1.38 -3.11
C HIS A 235 3.02 0.22 -4.10
N PHE A 236 4.12 -0.52 -4.17
CA PHE A 236 4.29 -1.61 -5.12
C PHE A 236 3.53 -2.87 -4.70
N ALA A 237 3.62 -3.24 -3.42
CA ALA A 237 2.91 -4.41 -2.90
C ALA A 237 1.38 -4.23 -2.96
N HIS A 238 0.90 -3.04 -2.61
CA HIS A 238 -0.52 -2.68 -2.59
C HIS A 238 -1.21 -2.89 -3.93
N VAL A 239 -0.66 -2.37 -5.02
CA VAL A 239 -1.28 -2.47 -6.35
C VAL A 239 -1.29 -3.91 -6.87
N ILE A 240 -0.21 -4.66 -6.63
CA ILE A 240 -0.11 -6.06 -7.04
C ILE A 240 -1.12 -6.90 -6.25
N ASP A 241 -1.13 -6.78 -4.93
CA ASP A 241 -1.99 -7.61 -4.09
C ASP A 241 -3.47 -7.26 -4.25
N ASP A 242 -3.83 -6.00 -4.47
CA ASP A 242 -5.23 -5.66 -4.70
C ASP A 242 -5.74 -6.23 -6.03
N THR A 243 -4.92 -6.29 -7.08
CA THR A 243 -5.32 -7.00 -8.30
C THR A 243 -5.38 -8.52 -8.08
N LEU A 244 -4.33 -9.11 -7.51
CA LEU A 244 -4.26 -10.57 -7.34
C LEU A 244 -5.30 -11.10 -6.36
N MET A 245 -5.65 -10.35 -5.31
CA MET A 245 -6.68 -10.74 -4.35
C MET A 245 -8.10 -10.38 -4.80
N GLY A 246 -8.26 -9.84 -6.01
CA GLY A 246 -9.56 -9.48 -6.58
C GLY A 246 -10.27 -8.33 -5.86
N THR A 247 -9.52 -7.43 -5.22
CA THR A 247 -10.07 -6.22 -4.59
C THR A 247 -10.79 -5.39 -5.64
N THR A 248 -12.02 -4.98 -5.32
CA THR A 248 -12.84 -4.14 -6.21
C THR A 248 -12.94 -2.71 -5.71
N HIS A 249 -12.89 -2.52 -4.39
CA HIS A 249 -13.04 -1.22 -3.74
C HIS A 249 -11.96 -1.06 -2.68
N VAL A 250 -11.13 -0.02 -2.84
CA VAL A 250 -10.12 0.38 -1.87
C VAL A 250 -10.67 1.53 -1.06
N ILE A 251 -11.10 1.22 0.17
CA ILE A 251 -11.64 2.18 1.12
C ILE A 251 -10.61 2.40 2.22
N ARG A 252 -10.06 3.61 2.29
CA ARG A 252 -8.93 3.94 3.18
C ARG A 252 -8.91 5.42 3.53
N GLY A 253 -8.14 5.80 4.54
CA GLY A 253 -8.02 7.18 4.98
C GLY A 253 -7.49 8.13 3.89
N GLU A 254 -7.99 9.36 3.90
CA GLU A 254 -7.59 10.43 2.97
C GLU A 254 -6.11 10.83 3.07
N GLU A 255 -5.38 10.41 4.12
CA GLU A 255 -3.93 10.58 4.17
C GLU A 255 -3.20 9.91 2.99
N TRP A 256 -3.82 8.91 2.36
CA TRP A 256 -3.29 8.22 1.18
C TRP A 256 -3.64 8.88 -0.14
N LEU A 257 -4.44 9.95 -0.12
CA LEU A 257 -4.92 10.60 -1.35
C LEU A 257 -3.77 11.16 -2.19
N SER A 258 -2.72 11.70 -1.55
CA SER A 258 -1.52 12.18 -2.24
C SER A 258 -0.72 11.07 -2.93
N SER A 259 -0.94 9.80 -2.56
CA SER A 259 -0.32 8.64 -3.20
C SER A 259 -1.14 8.08 -4.36
N LEU A 260 -2.35 8.59 -4.60
CA LEU A 260 -3.23 8.10 -5.66
C LEU A 260 -2.57 8.19 -7.05
N PRO A 261 -1.91 9.29 -7.46
CA PRO A 261 -1.27 9.37 -8.79
C PRO A 261 -0.21 8.29 -9.01
N ILE A 262 0.54 7.95 -7.95
CA ILE A 262 1.53 6.86 -7.97
C ILE A 262 0.83 5.53 -8.22
N HIS A 263 -0.26 5.24 -7.50
CA HIS A 263 -0.94 3.95 -7.63
C HIS A 263 -1.63 3.79 -9.00
N LEU A 264 -2.27 4.85 -9.50
CA LEU A 264 -2.89 4.84 -10.83
C LEU A 264 -1.86 4.56 -11.92
N GLN A 265 -0.71 5.25 -11.86
CA GLN A 265 0.41 5.00 -12.77
C GLN A 265 0.95 3.57 -12.67
N LEU A 266 1.08 3.03 -11.45
CA LEU A 266 1.55 1.65 -11.29
C LEU A 266 0.56 0.62 -11.85
N PHE A 267 -0.76 0.79 -11.63
CA PHE A 267 -1.76 -0.09 -12.26
C PHE A 267 -1.65 -0.06 -13.79
N GLU A 268 -1.49 1.13 -14.37
CA GLU A 268 -1.35 1.30 -15.82
C GLU A 268 -0.09 0.62 -16.36
N ILE A 269 1.08 0.91 -15.77
CA ILE A 269 2.38 0.35 -16.21
C ILE A 269 2.41 -1.18 -16.11
N LEU A 270 1.81 -1.73 -15.04
CA LEU A 270 1.75 -3.16 -14.82
C LEU A 270 0.65 -3.85 -15.67
N GLY A 271 -0.18 -3.08 -16.39
CA GLY A 271 -1.31 -3.61 -17.14
C GLY A 271 -2.38 -4.26 -16.25
N LEU A 272 -2.48 -3.81 -14.99
CA LEU A 272 -3.37 -4.39 -13.99
C LEU A 272 -4.69 -3.62 -13.92
N LYS A 273 -5.79 -4.34 -13.72
CA LYS A 273 -7.09 -3.71 -13.48
C LYS A 273 -7.07 -3.05 -12.10
N ARG A 274 -7.26 -1.73 -12.07
CA ARG A 274 -7.40 -0.96 -10.83
C ARG A 274 -8.77 -1.19 -10.17
N PRO A 275 -8.85 -1.13 -8.83
CA PRO A 275 -10.11 -1.02 -8.11
C PRO A 275 -10.69 0.40 -8.18
N GLU A 276 -11.91 0.56 -7.70
CA GLU A 276 -12.45 1.87 -7.31
C GLU A 276 -11.82 2.33 -5.99
N PHE A 277 -11.72 3.64 -5.79
CA PHE A 277 -11.15 4.22 -4.58
C PHE A 277 -12.19 5.09 -3.85
N ALA A 278 -12.17 4.99 -2.51
CA ALA A 278 -12.95 5.83 -1.62
C ALA A 278 -12.05 6.31 -0.47
N HIS A 279 -11.69 7.59 -0.49
CA HIS A 279 -10.83 8.18 0.54
C HIS A 279 -11.65 8.79 1.69
N ILE A 280 -11.76 8.05 2.79
CA ILE A 280 -12.59 8.39 3.95
C ILE A 280 -11.94 9.53 4.76
N PRO A 281 -12.72 10.46 5.32
CA PRO A 281 -12.19 11.58 6.09
C PRO A 281 -11.49 11.11 7.37
N THR A 282 -10.50 11.87 7.80
CA THR A 282 -9.82 11.62 9.07
C THR A 282 -10.76 11.93 10.25
N ILE A 283 -10.74 11.10 11.30
CA ILE A 283 -11.44 11.41 12.55
C ILE A 283 -10.84 12.66 13.21
N MET A 284 -11.68 13.68 13.40
CA MET A 284 -11.32 14.97 13.99
C MET A 284 -11.80 15.07 15.43
N LYS A 285 -10.99 15.69 16.29
CA LYS A 285 -11.33 16.07 17.66
C LYS A 285 -11.62 17.57 17.73
N LYS A 286 -12.67 17.92 18.48
CA LYS A 286 -12.90 19.31 18.91
C LYS A 286 -12.00 19.60 20.11
N ASP A 287 -11.17 20.63 19.99
CA ASP A 287 -10.21 21.04 21.01
C ASP A 287 -10.26 22.57 21.13
N ASN A 288 -10.78 23.07 22.27
CA ASN A 288 -10.92 24.50 22.57
C ASN A 288 -11.52 25.33 21.41
N GLY A 289 -12.61 24.84 20.79
CA GLY A 289 -13.29 25.50 19.69
C GLY A 289 -12.64 25.32 18.31
N SER A 290 -11.44 24.74 18.25
CA SER A 290 -10.77 24.35 17.00
C SER A 290 -11.01 22.87 16.68
N LYS A 291 -10.91 22.50 15.39
CA LYS A 291 -10.91 21.09 14.97
C LYS A 291 -9.48 20.69 14.65
N ARG A 292 -9.01 19.57 15.19
CA ARG A 292 -7.71 18.97 14.86
C ARG A 292 -7.82 17.47 14.67
N LYS A 293 -6.85 16.86 13.99
CA LYS A 293 -6.75 15.41 13.87
C LYS A 293 -6.65 14.76 15.25
N LEU A 294 -7.36 13.64 15.43
CA LEU A 294 -7.22 12.79 16.62
C LEU A 294 -5.80 12.21 16.65
N SER A 295 -5.11 12.33 17.78
CA SER A 295 -3.69 12.04 17.91
C SER A 295 -3.43 10.89 18.88
N LYS A 296 -2.78 9.83 18.40
CA LYS A 296 -2.32 8.71 19.24
C LYS A 296 -1.43 9.13 20.43
N ARG A 297 -0.78 10.30 20.34
CA ARG A 297 0.15 10.79 21.39
C ARG A 297 -0.52 11.68 22.42
N LYS A 298 -1.60 12.38 22.05
CA LYS A 298 -2.24 13.40 22.90
C LYS A 298 -3.60 12.98 23.41
N ASP A 299 -4.25 12.03 22.73
CA ASP A 299 -5.63 11.65 22.96
C ASP A 299 -5.70 10.17 23.32
N PRO A 300 -5.95 9.83 24.60
CA PRO A 300 -6.11 8.44 25.03
C PRO A 300 -7.18 7.70 24.23
N GLU A 301 -8.26 8.39 23.86
CA GLU A 301 -9.37 7.84 23.08
C GLU A 301 -9.02 7.49 21.62
N ALA A 302 -7.80 7.77 21.18
CA ALA A 302 -7.30 7.24 19.91
C ALA A 302 -7.06 5.73 19.97
N ALA A 303 -6.71 5.18 21.13
CA ALA A 303 -6.49 3.75 21.33
C ALA A 303 -7.83 3.03 21.51
N VAL A 304 -7.97 1.82 20.96
CA VAL A 304 -9.20 1.03 21.16
C VAL A 304 -9.35 0.61 22.63
N SER A 305 -8.24 0.30 23.31
CA SER A 305 -8.25 -0.13 24.72
C SER A 305 -8.89 0.88 25.66
N TYR A 306 -8.77 2.19 25.36
CA TYR A 306 -9.37 3.27 26.15
C TYR A 306 -10.87 3.06 26.38
N TYR A 307 -11.61 2.66 25.34
CA TYR A 307 -13.06 2.51 25.45
C TYR A 307 -13.44 1.38 26.41
N LYS A 308 -12.67 0.29 26.41
CA LYS A 308 -12.83 -0.82 27.36
C LYS A 308 -12.42 -0.42 28.78
N GLU A 309 -11.30 0.28 28.93
CA GLU A 309 -10.77 0.73 30.23
C GLU A 309 -11.72 1.71 30.93
N VAL A 310 -12.37 2.59 30.18
CA VAL A 310 -13.37 3.55 30.71
C VAL A 310 -14.76 2.92 30.87
N GLY A 311 -15.00 1.76 30.26
CA GLY A 311 -16.25 1.00 30.41
C GLY A 311 -17.35 1.38 29.42
N TYR A 312 -17.00 1.90 28.23
CA TYR A 312 -17.96 2.09 27.14
C TYR A 312 -18.38 0.74 26.55
N PRO A 313 -19.69 0.47 26.41
CA PRO A 313 -20.16 -0.72 25.68
C PRO A 313 -19.73 -0.68 24.23
N THR A 314 -19.19 -1.78 23.69
CA THR A 314 -18.71 -1.83 22.29
C THR A 314 -19.79 -1.45 21.28
N ALA A 315 -21.03 -1.88 21.51
CA ALA A 315 -22.18 -1.51 20.67
C ALA A 315 -22.39 0.02 20.58
N SER A 316 -22.18 0.75 21.68
CA SER A 316 -22.29 2.21 21.70
C SER A 316 -21.16 2.88 20.91
N VAL A 317 -19.95 2.30 20.94
CA VAL A 317 -18.81 2.79 20.15
C VAL A 317 -19.05 2.55 18.67
N ILE A 318 -19.53 1.35 18.29
CA ILE A 318 -19.90 1.03 16.90
C ILE A 318 -20.95 2.02 16.38
N GLU A 319 -22.03 2.23 17.14
CA GLU A 319 -23.09 3.16 16.77
C GLU A 319 -22.57 4.60 16.59
N TYR A 320 -21.66 5.04 17.48
CA TYR A 320 -21.02 6.35 17.34
C TYR A 320 -20.19 6.47 16.06
N LEU A 321 -19.41 5.44 15.72
CA LEU A 321 -18.61 5.40 14.49
C LEU A 321 -19.50 5.39 13.24
N LEU A 322 -20.60 4.64 13.24
CA LEU A 322 -21.58 4.64 12.14
C LEU A 322 -22.22 6.01 11.92
N ASN A 323 -22.48 6.75 13.00
CA ASN A 323 -22.99 8.11 12.88
C ASN A 323 -21.95 9.08 12.31
N ILE A 324 -20.65 8.90 12.57
CA ILE A 324 -19.58 9.68 11.91
C ILE A 324 -19.50 9.37 10.41
N ILE A 325 -19.79 8.13 10.00
CA ILE A 325 -19.77 7.70 8.60
C ILE A 325 -20.83 8.45 7.77
N ASN A 326 -22.02 8.60 8.33
CA ASN A 326 -23.18 9.19 7.63
C ASN A 326 -23.36 10.70 7.85
N SER A 327 -22.47 11.37 8.60
CA SER A 327 -22.62 12.77 9.02
C SER A 327 -22.06 13.80 8.04
#